data_AF-L9ZH66-F1
#
_entry.id   AF-L9ZH66-F1
#
_cell.length_a   1.000
_cell.length_b   1.000
_cell.length_c   1.000
_cell.angle_alpha   90.00
_cell.angle_beta   90.00
_cell.angle_gamma   90.00
#
_symmetry.space_group_name_H-M   'P 1'
#
loop_
_entity.id
_entity.type
_entity.pdbx_description
1 polymer ?
#
loop_
_entity_poly.entity_id
_entity_poly.type
_entity_poly.pdbx_seq_one_letter_code
_entity_poly.pdbx_strand_id
1 'polypeptide(L)'
;MADDNDSERPLHSEPDEEAIDEPTTSPAQEADETAWMLKEGVTIGLIAIGAMVVLGLGLLQGTGLVDLFAPIADTEFGQWAAFAVLVLVGIAVFVWSRLGV
;
A
#
# COMPACT_ATOMS: atom_id res chain seq x y z
N MET A 1 38.37 11.91 2.34
CA MET A 1 37.81 13.21 1.97
C MET A 1 36.69 12.90 1.00
N ALA A 2 35.45 13.02 1.45
CA ALA A 2 34.28 12.80 0.61
C ALA A 2 34.17 13.98 -0.36
N ASP A 3 33.77 13.67 -1.59
CA ASP A 3 33.63 14.61 -2.71
C ASP A 3 32.42 15.52 -2.48
N ASP A 4 32.61 16.84 -2.60
CA ASP A 4 31.60 17.88 -2.34
C ASP A 4 30.41 17.83 -3.33
N ASN A 5 30.44 16.90 -4.29
CA ASN A 5 29.45 16.73 -5.35
C ASN A 5 28.31 15.73 -5.02
N ASP A 6 28.32 15.11 -3.83
CA ASP A 6 27.20 14.26 -3.37
C ASP A 6 26.01 15.09 -2.79
N SER A 7 26.15 16.42 -2.68
CA SER A 7 25.15 17.32 -2.08
C SER A 7 24.03 17.81 -3.02
N GLU A 8 24.04 17.46 -4.31
CA GLU A 8 23.09 18.01 -5.30
C GLU A 8 22.18 16.97 -5.97
N ARG A 9 22.01 15.78 -5.38
CA ARG A 9 20.95 14.89 -5.86
C ARG A 9 19.64 15.22 -5.12
N PRO A 10 18.56 15.61 -5.81
CA PRO A 10 17.23 15.63 -5.20
C PRO A 10 16.77 14.18 -5.04
N LEU A 11 17.22 13.52 -3.97
CA LEU A 11 16.89 12.13 -3.68
C LEU A 11 15.80 12.09 -2.63
N HIS A 12 14.57 12.14 -3.15
CA HIS A 12 13.38 11.64 -2.47
C HIS A 12 13.03 12.42 -1.18
N SER A 13 11.77 12.27 -0.75
CA SER A 13 11.29 12.81 0.52
C SER A 13 12.25 12.48 1.66
N GLU A 14 12.27 13.33 2.68
CA GLU A 14 13.01 13.13 3.93
C GLU A 14 13.02 11.64 4.32
N PRO A 15 14.18 11.08 4.72
CA PRO A 15 14.25 9.69 5.16
C PRO A 15 13.14 9.45 6.18
N ASP A 16 12.46 8.29 6.06
CA ASP A 16 11.37 7.91 6.95
C ASP A 16 11.83 8.17 8.39
N GLU A 17 11.15 9.05 9.13
CA GLU A 17 11.64 9.54 10.43
C GLU A 17 11.87 8.38 11.43
N GLU A 18 11.26 7.23 11.15
CA GLU A 18 11.28 6.01 11.95
C GLU A 18 12.32 4.98 11.45
N ALA A 19 13.14 5.32 10.45
CA ALA A 19 14.21 4.44 9.97
C ALA A 19 15.30 4.23 11.03
N ILE A 20 15.80 3.01 11.13
CA ILE A 20 16.87 2.65 12.08
C ILE A 20 18.21 3.22 11.55
N ASP A 21 18.60 4.39 12.05
CA ASP A 21 19.84 5.06 11.66
C ASP A 21 21.06 4.64 12.51
N GLU A 22 20.82 4.09 13.70
CA GLU A 22 21.84 3.69 14.68
C GLU A 22 21.71 2.22 15.07
N PRO A 23 22.80 1.52 15.45
CA PRO A 23 22.69 0.15 15.95
C PRO A 23 21.76 0.05 17.17
N THR A 24 20.89 -0.95 17.20
CA THR A 24 20.05 -1.26 18.37
C THR A 24 20.92 -1.56 19.59
N THR A 25 20.81 -0.76 20.67
CA THR A 25 21.68 -0.88 21.86
C THR A 25 20.95 -1.25 23.15
N SER A 26 19.61 -1.31 23.13
CA SER A 26 18.82 -1.64 24.31
C SER A 26 17.60 -2.51 23.99
N PRO A 27 17.12 -3.33 24.94
CA PRO A 27 15.90 -4.12 24.74
C PRO A 27 14.63 -3.27 24.54
N ALA A 28 14.61 -2.04 25.06
CA ALA A 28 13.49 -1.12 24.85
C ALA A 28 13.44 -0.64 23.39
N GLN A 29 14.61 -0.25 22.86
CA GLN A 29 14.77 0.15 21.47
C GLN A 29 14.40 -0.99 20.51
N GLU A 30 14.84 -2.23 20.80
CA GLU A 30 14.50 -3.41 19.99
C GLU A 30 12.98 -3.64 19.91
N ALA A 31 12.26 -3.44 21.01
CA ALA A 31 10.80 -3.63 21.06
C ALA A 31 10.05 -2.60 20.20
N ASP A 32 10.49 -1.34 20.26
CA ASP A 32 9.89 -0.24 19.47
C ASP A 32 10.18 -0.42 17.97
N GLU A 33 11.43 -0.73 17.60
CA GLU A 33 11.83 -1.02 16.21
C GLU A 33 11.06 -2.24 15.66
N THR A 34 10.92 -3.30 16.45
CA THR A 34 10.16 -4.50 16.05
C THR A 34 8.68 -4.20 15.85
N ALA A 35 8.07 -3.41 16.75
CA ALA A 35 6.66 -3.03 16.64
C ALA A 35 6.41 -2.20 15.38
N TRP A 36 7.31 -1.25 15.08
CA TRP A 36 7.28 -0.46 13.87
C TRP A 36 7.39 -1.34 12.60
N MET A 37 8.42 -2.19 12.53
CA MET A 37 8.65 -3.08 11.39
C MET A 37 7.45 -4.01 11.13
N LEU A 38 6.85 -4.55 12.20
CA LEU A 38 5.65 -5.39 12.09
C LEU A 38 4.46 -4.58 11.56
N LYS A 39 4.22 -3.38 12.12
CA LYS A 39 3.11 -2.51 11.70
C LYS A 39 3.24 -2.15 10.21
N GLU A 40 4.41 -1.69 9.79
CA GLU A 40 4.65 -1.26 8.42
C GLU A 40 4.63 -2.44 7.44
N GLY A 41 5.32 -3.53 7.79
CA GLY A 41 5.37 -4.75 6.97
C GLY A 41 4.00 -5.40 6.78
N VAL A 42 3.18 -5.48 7.83
CA VAL A 42 1.81 -6.02 7.74
C VAL A 42 0.92 -5.10 6.90
N THR A 43 1.03 -3.78 7.08
CA THR A 43 0.22 -2.81 6.35
C THR A 43 0.50 -2.89 4.85
N ILE A 44 1.77 -2.78 4.46
CA ILE A 44 2.19 -2.91 3.05
C ILE A 44 1.80 -4.28 2.49
N GLY A 45 2.03 -5.36 3.24
CA GLY A 45 1.70 -6.72 2.82
C GLY A 45 0.21 -6.90 2.51
N LEU A 46 -0.67 -6.45 3.40
CA LEU A 46 -2.12 -6.57 3.22
C LEU A 46 -2.61 -5.75 2.02
N ILE A 47 -2.09 -4.53 1.85
CA ILE A 47 -2.45 -3.67 0.71
C ILE A 47 -1.99 -4.31 -0.61
N ALA A 48 -0.76 -4.84 -0.66
CA ALA A 48 -0.22 -5.47 -1.86
C ALA A 48 -1.04 -6.72 -2.25
N ILE A 49 -1.37 -7.57 -1.28
CA ILE A 49 -2.23 -8.74 -1.50
C ILE A 49 -3.62 -8.28 -1.98
N GLY A 50 -4.22 -7.30 -1.31
CA GLY A 50 -5.51 -6.74 -1.69
C GLY A 50 -5.51 -6.19 -3.12
N ALA A 51 -4.48 -5.44 -3.50
CA ALA A 51 -4.34 -4.90 -4.86
C ALA A 51 -4.22 -6.01 -5.91
N MET A 52 -3.46 -7.08 -5.61
CA MET A 52 -3.35 -8.24 -6.51
C MET A 52 -4.67 -8.99 -6.65
N VAL A 53 -5.44 -9.14 -5.56
CA VAL A 53 -6.77 -9.73 -5.62
C VAL A 53 -7.70 -8.88 -6.46
N VAL A 54 -7.75 -7.56 -6.24
CA VAL A 54 -8.58 -6.63 -7.03
C VAL A 54 -8.21 -6.68 -8.51
N LEU A 55 -6.92 -6.67 -8.84
CA LEU A 55 -6.45 -6.82 -10.22
C LEU A 55 -6.91 -8.16 -10.82
N GLY A 56 -6.74 -9.27 -10.11
CA GLY A 56 -7.19 -10.59 -10.54
C GLY A 56 -8.68 -10.63 -10.81
N LEU A 57 -9.51 -10.08 -9.91
CA LEU A 57 -10.96 -9.99 -10.09
C LEU A 57 -11.33 -9.13 -11.31
N GLY A 58 -10.64 -8.00 -11.52
CA GLY A 58 -10.85 -7.14 -12.68
C GLY A 58 -10.53 -7.84 -14.00
N LEU A 59 -9.46 -8.64 -14.04
CA LEU A 59 -9.11 -9.46 -15.20
C LEU A 59 -10.15 -10.57 -15.45
N LEU A 60 -10.56 -11.28 -14.39
CA LEU A 60 -11.59 -12.31 -14.51
C LEU A 60 -12.93 -11.73 -15.01
N GLN A 61 -13.34 -10.57 -14.49
CA GLN A 61 -14.54 -9.88 -14.97
C GLN A 61 -14.38 -9.41 -16.42
N GLY A 62 -13.24 -8.83 -16.79
CA GLY A 62 -12.97 -8.36 -18.15
C GLY A 62 -12.91 -9.48 -19.20
N THR A 63 -12.63 -10.72 -18.78
CA THR A 63 -12.71 -11.91 -19.65
C THR A 63 -14.08 -12.58 -19.67
N GLY A 64 -15.03 -12.13 -18.84
CA GLY A 64 -16.35 -12.75 -18.68
C GLY A 64 -16.33 -14.09 -17.94
N LEU A 65 -15.24 -14.40 -17.23
CA LEU A 65 -15.14 -15.62 -16.41
C LEU A 65 -15.95 -15.50 -15.11
N VAL A 66 -16.13 -14.28 -14.60
CA VAL A 66 -16.92 -13.97 -13.42
C VAL A 66 -17.75 -12.71 -13.63
N ASP A 67 -18.96 -12.70 -13.06
CA ASP A 67 -19.82 -11.52 -13.00
C ASP A 67 -19.99 -11.09 -11.53
N LEU A 68 -18.95 -10.49 -10.96
CA LEU A 68 -18.87 -10.23 -9.52
C LEU A 68 -19.97 -9.28 -9.02
N PHE A 69 -20.35 -8.31 -9.85
CA PHE A 69 -21.30 -7.24 -9.50
C PHE A 69 -22.66 -7.38 -10.17
N ALA A 70 -22.94 -8.47 -10.88
CA ALA A 70 -24.26 -8.73 -11.45
C ALA A 70 -25.43 -8.59 -10.44
N PRO A 71 -25.30 -8.98 -9.15
CA PRO A 71 -26.40 -8.82 -8.19
C PRO A 71 -26.79 -7.36 -7.86
N ILE A 72 -25.92 -6.39 -8.16
CA ILE A 72 -26.13 -4.97 -7.83
C ILE A 72 -26.11 -4.05 -9.05
N ALA A 73 -25.72 -4.57 -10.21
CA ALA A 73 -25.64 -3.83 -11.46
C ALA A 73 -25.94 -4.75 -12.67
N ASP A 74 -27.08 -4.50 -13.31
CA ASP A 74 -27.58 -5.32 -14.42
C ASP A 74 -26.94 -4.99 -15.78
N THR A 75 -26.08 -3.97 -15.84
CA THR A 75 -25.43 -3.53 -17.09
C THR A 75 -23.92 -3.64 -16.96
N GLU A 76 -23.25 -3.96 -18.07
CA GLU A 76 -21.78 -4.03 -18.13
C GLU A 76 -21.12 -2.75 -17.61
N PHE A 77 -21.62 -1.59 -18.04
CA PHE A 77 -21.15 -0.29 -17.55
C PHE A 77 -21.35 -0.15 -16.04
N GLY A 78 -22.51 -0.54 -15.51
CA GLY A 78 -22.80 -0.49 -14.08
C GLY A 78 -21.87 -1.38 -13.25
N GLN A 79 -21.51 -2.55 -13.76
CA GLN A 79 -20.58 -3.46 -13.10
C GLN A 79 -19.15 -2.91 -13.08
N TRP A 80 -18.70 -2.29 -14.17
CA TRP A 80 -17.41 -1.59 -14.20
C TRP A 80 -17.39 -0.36 -13.29
N ALA A 81 -18.50 0.37 -13.19
CA ALA A 81 -18.62 1.47 -12.24
C ALA A 81 -18.54 0.97 -10.79
N ALA A 82 -19.21 -0.13 -10.45
CA ALA A 82 -19.13 -0.74 -9.13
C ALA A 82 -17.69 -1.23 -8.81
N PHE A 83 -17.02 -1.85 -9.78
CA PHE A 83 -15.61 -2.24 -9.64
C PHE A 83 -14.70 -1.02 -9.43
N ALA A 84 -14.91 0.07 -10.18
CA ALA A 84 -14.15 1.31 -10.00
C ALA A 84 -14.34 1.90 -8.59
N VAL A 85 -15.55 1.85 -8.04
CA VAL A 85 -15.82 2.25 -6.64
C VAL A 85 -15.04 1.37 -5.66
N LEU A 86 -15.00 0.04 -5.87
CA LEU A 86 -14.18 -0.86 -5.04
C LEU A 86 -12.70 -0.47 -5.05
N VAL A 87 -12.15 -0.17 -6.24
CA VAL A 87 -10.77 0.31 -6.39
C VAL A 87 -10.55 1.61 -5.63
N LEU A 88 -11.47 2.58 -5.75
CA LEU A 88 -11.39 3.85 -5.04
C LEU A 88 -11.45 3.66 -3.52
N VAL A 89 -12.27 2.74 -3.02
CA VAL A 89 -12.30 2.38 -1.59
C VAL A 89 -10.96 1.80 -1.16
N GLY A 90 -10.37 0.91 -1.95
CA GLY A 90 -9.04 0.36 -1.67
C GLY A 90 -7.95 1.44 -1.60
N ILE A 91 -7.96 2.38 -2.55
CA ILE A 91 -7.05 3.54 -2.55
C ILE A 91 -7.29 4.42 -1.33
N ALA A 92 -8.55 4.70 -0.97
CA ALA A 92 -8.88 5.50 0.20
C ALA A 92 -8.38 4.86 1.50
N VAL A 93 -8.54 3.53 1.65
CA VAL A 93 -8.00 2.77 2.79
C VAL A 93 -6.47 2.86 2.81
N PHE A 94 -5.81 2.72 1.67
CA PHE A 94 -4.35 2.86 1.58
C PHE A 94 -3.88 4.26 1.98
N VAL A 95 -4.49 5.31 1.44
CA VAL A 95 -4.13 6.69 1.79
C VAL A 95 -4.38 6.94 3.27
N TRP A 96 -5.51 6.47 3.80
CA TRP A 96 -5.81 6.61 5.23
C TRP A 96 -4.80 5.86 6.11
N SER A 97 -4.35 4.67 5.72
CA SER A 97 -3.34 3.92 6.48
C SER A 97 -1.96 4.59 6.46
N ARG A 98 -1.68 5.48 5.50
CA ARG A 98 -0.44 6.28 5.47
C ARG A 98 -0.55 7.60 6.22
N LEU A 99 -1.76 8.17 6.35
CA LEU A 99 -2.00 9.45 7.01
C LEU A 99 -2.36 9.33 8.50
N GLY A 100 -2.98 8.22 8.89
CA GLY A 100 -3.46 7.96 10.26
C GLY A 100 -2.50 7.14 11.13
N VAL A 101 -1.27 6.97 10.67
CA VAL A 101 -0.18 6.22 11.34
C VAL A 101 0.79 7.18 11.98
#